data_AF-A0A953REB3-F1
#
_entry.id   AF-A0A953REB3-F1
#
_cell.length_a   1.000
_cell.length_b   1.000
_cell.length_c   1.000
_cell.angle_alpha   90.00
_cell.angle_beta   90.00
_cell.angle_gamma   90.00
#
_symmetry.space_group_name_H-M   'P 1'
#
loop_
_entity.id
_entity.type
_entity.pdbx_description
1 polymer ?
#
loop_
_entity_poly.entity_id
_entity_poly.type
_entity_poly.pdbx_seq_one_letter_code
_entity_poly.pdbx_strand_id
1 'polypeptide(L)' 'MAVTLGVNRKRIQRLMDIMGIEALYPKSDLSRPAPSHEIYPYLLRGISIERPHQATSC' A
#
# COMPACT_ATOMS: atom_id res chain seq x y z
N MET A 1 15.48 4.50 -18.71
CA MET A 1 16.63 3.64 -19.12
C MET A 1 16.86 3.58 -20.64
N ALA A 2 15.90 3.94 -21.51
CA ALA A 2 16.09 3.86 -22.97
C ALA A 2 16.91 5.01 -23.58
N VAL A 3 16.78 6.24 -23.06
CA VAL A 3 17.46 7.43 -23.61
C VAL A 3 18.98 7.40 -23.36
N THR A 4 19.43 6.70 -22.33
CA THR A 4 20.85 6.58 -21.96
C THR A 4 21.64 5.57 -22.80
N LEU A 5 20.97 4.69 -23.56
CA LEU A 5 21.61 3.63 -24.37
C LEU A 5 21.54 3.88 -25.88
N GLY A 6 20.98 5.00 -26.35
CA GLY A 6 20.85 5.27 -27.79
C GLY A 6 19.95 4.29 -28.54
N VAL A 7 19.16 3.48 -27.83
CA VAL A 7 18.27 2.46 -28.39
C VAL A 7 16.83 2.96 -28.37
N ASN A 8 16.12 2.75 -29.48
CA ASN A 8 14.72 3.13 -29.61
C ASN A 8 13.84 2.43 -28.55
N ARG A 9 13.00 3.21 -27.86
CA ARG A 9 12.04 2.74 -26.85
C ARG A 9 11.18 1.57 -27.34
N LYS A 10 10.73 1.61 -28.60
CA LYS A 10 9.87 0.56 -29.18
C LYS A 10 10.54 -0.82 -29.20
N ARG A 11 11.86 -0.85 -29.44
CA ARG A 11 12.64 -2.10 -29.50
C ARG A 11 12.76 -2.73 -28.12
N ILE A 12 13.00 -1.91 -27.10
CA ILE A 12 13.13 -2.39 -25.71
C ILE A 12 11.79 -2.93 -25.20
N GLN A 13 10.68 -2.24 -25.49
CA GLN A 13 9.34 -2.74 -25.11
C GLN A 13 9.05 -4.10 -25.73
N ARG A 14 9.26 -4.26 -27.05
CA ARG A 14 9.08 -5.56 -27.72
C ARG A 14 9.95 -6.66 -27.10
N LEU A 15 11.17 -6.34 -26.69
CA LEU A 15 12.05 -7.32 -26.03
C LEU A 15 11.56 -7.68 -24.63
N MET A 16 11.08 -6.70 -23.85
CA MET A 16 10.46 -6.95 -22.55
C MET A 16 9.23 -7.87 -22.68
N ASP A 17 8.40 -7.65 -23.70
CA ASP A 17 7.21 -8.48 -23.97
C ASP A 17 7.59 -9.92 -24.32
N ILE A 18 8.58 -10.13 -25.21
CA ILE A 18 9.04 -11.48 -25.61
C ILE A 18 9.65 -12.23 -24.42
N MET A 19 10.38 -11.53 -23.56
CA MET A 19 11.02 -12.11 -22.38
C MET A 19 10.06 -12.27 -21.20
N GLY A 20 8.82 -11.79 -21.29
CA GLY A 20 7.84 -11.81 -20.20
C GLY A 20 8.26 -10.97 -18.99
N ILE A 21 9.08 -9.93 -19.22
CA ILE A 21 9.57 -9.05 -18.16
C ILE A 21 8.55 -7.94 -17.94
N GLU A 22 7.74 -8.08 -16.91
CA GLU A 22 6.78 -7.06 -16.50
C GLU A 22 7.35 -6.14 -15.42
N ALA A 23 7.02 -4.85 -15.51
CA ALA A 23 7.37 -3.89 -14.47
C ALA A 23 6.39 -4.04 -13.30
N LEU A 24 6.86 -4.58 -12.18
CA LEU A 24 6.16 -4.53 -10.90
C LEU A 24 6.32 -3.12 -10.32
N TYR A 25 5.34 -2.27 -10.58
CA TYR A 25 5.29 -0.96 -9.95
C TYR A 25 4.84 -1.09 -8.49
N PRO A 26 5.46 -0.36 -7.54
CA PRO A 26 4.92 -0.28 -6.20
C PRO A 26 3.52 0.31 -6.27
N LYS A 27 2.54 -0.43 -5.74
CA LYS A 27 1.19 0.10 -5.52
C LYS A 27 1.29 1.29 -4.57
N SER A 28 0.47 2.32 -4.76
CA SER A 28 0.41 3.43 -3.80
C SER A 28 0.14 2.88 -2.39
N ASP A 29 0.97 3.26 -1.43
CA ASP A 29 0.83 2.87 -0.03
C ASP A 29 -0.45 3.49 0.56
N LEU A 30 -1.58 2.80 0.41
CA LEU A 30 -2.86 3.17 1.02
C LEU A 30 -2.85 3.05 2.56
N SER A 31 -1.80 2.42 3.11
CA SER A 31 -1.61 2.23 4.55
C SER A 31 -1.03 3.47 5.25
N ARG A 32 -0.51 4.44 4.50
CA ARG A 32 -0.04 5.71 5.08
C ARG A 32 -1.23 6.65 5.21
N PRO A 33 -1.64 7.00 6.44
CA PRO A 33 -2.68 8.01 6.63
C PRO A 33 -2.21 9.33 6.01
N ALA A 34 -3.10 10.03 5.32
CA ALA A 34 -2.84 11.42 4.96
C ALA A 34 -2.56 12.22 6.25
N PRO A 35 -1.71 13.26 6.22
CA PRO A 35 -1.32 14.01 7.42
C PRO A 35 -2.51 14.65 8.18
N SER A 36 -3.68 14.75 7.55
CA SER A 36 -4.92 15.24 8.17
C SER A 36 -5.86 14.12 8.67
N HIS A 37 -5.46 12.86 8.64
CA HIS A 37 -6.28 11.76 9.11
C HIS A 37 -6.06 11.58 10.62
N GLU A 38 -7.04 12.02 11.40
CA GLU A 38 -7.04 11.79 12.84
C GLU A 38 -7.07 10.29 13.12
N ILE A 39 -6.05 9.82 13.84
CA ILE A 39 -6.02 8.46 14.36
C ILE A 39 -7.10 8.39 15.43
N TYR A 40 -8.22 7.72 15.16
CA TYR A 40 -9.22 7.44 16.19
C TYR A 40 -8.69 6.32 17.09
N PRO A 41 -8.27 6.60 18.34
CA PRO A 41 -7.99 5.53 19.27
C PRO A 41 -9.30 4.78 19.52
N TYR A 42 -9.28 3.45 19.39
CA TYR A 42 -10.44 2.63 19.67
C TYR A 42 -11.04 2.99 21.05
N LEU A 43 -12.37 3.07 21.12
CA LEU A 43 -13.14 3.50 22.29
C LEU A 43 -12.83 2.71 23.58
N LEU A 44 -12.22 1.53 23.46
CA LEU A 44 -11.83 0.66 24.58
C LEU A 44 -10.36 0.81 24.99
N ARG A 45 -9.60 1.72 24.38
CA ARG A 45 -8.17 1.90 24.66
C ARG A 45 -8.00 2.61 26.00
N GLY A 46 -7.76 1.83 27.05
CA GLY A 46 -7.55 2.33 28.43
C GLY A 46 -8.62 1.89 29.44
N ILE A 47 -9.59 1.06 29.03
CA ILE A 47 -10.63 0.56 29.93
C ILE A 47 -10.22 -0.81 30.47
N SER A 48 -10.07 -0.92 31.78
CA SER A 48 -9.95 -2.22 32.46
C SER A 48 -11.32 -2.89 32.50
N ILE A 49 -11.43 -4.09 31.93
CA ILE A 49 -12.66 -4.90 31.95
C ILE A 49 -12.62 -5.69 33.26
N GLU A 50 -13.33 -5.20 34.27
CA GLU A 50 -13.32 -5.79 35.62
C GLU A 50 -14.44 -6.81 35.82
N ARG A 51 -15.47 -6.79 34.96
CA ARG A 51 -16.65 -7.66 35.06
C ARG A 51 -17.03 -8.25 33.70
N PRO A 52 -17.56 -9.49 33.65
CA PRO A 52 -18.10 -10.06 32.43
C PRO A 52 -19.26 -9.19 31.90
N HIS A 53 -19.34 -9.04 30.57
CA HIS A 53 -20.31 -8.19 29.82
C HIS A 53 -20.07 -6.67 29.79
N GLN A 54 -18.98 -6.14 30.35
CA GLN A 54 -18.73 -4.68 30.42
C GLN A 54 -18.56 -3.99 29.05
N ALA A 55 -18.07 -4.69 28.02
CA ALA A 55 -17.84 -4.12 26.68
C ALA A 55 -18.76 -4.72 25.60
N THR A 56 -19.64 -5.64 25.98
CA THR A 56 -20.38 -6.50 25.03
C THR A 56 -21.80 -6.80 25.50
N SER A 57 -22.49 -5.82 26.09
CA SER A 57 -23.94 -5.89 26.25
C SER A 57 -24.58 -5.18 25.06
N CYS A 58 -25.31 -5.92 24.22
CA CYS A 58 -26.25 -5.35 23.27
C CYS A 58 -27.40 -4.65 24.01
#